data_AF-A0A0F9TFF6-F1
#
_entry.id   AF-A0A0F9TFF6-F1
#
_cell.length_a   1.000
_cell.length_b   1.000
_cell.length_c   1.000
_cell.angle_alpha   90.00
_cell.angle_beta   90.00
_cell.angle_gamma   90.00
#
_symmetry.space_group_name_H-M   'P 1'
#
loop_
_entity.id
_entity.type
_entity.pdbx_description
1 polymer ?
#
loop_
_entity_poly.entity_id
_entity_poly.type
_entity_poly.pdbx_seq_one_letter_code
_entity_poly.pdbx_strand_id
1 'polypeptide(L)' 'MLRTAPASHGAELLLSVIKETFDGVAISAAAYLEIHTSQISHLISGRKRPSLELAVHLQRAINIPCPTWLEPPRGATV' A
#
# COMPACT_ATOMS: atom_id res chain seq x y z
N MET A 1 -3.53 -0.79 -16.86
CA MET A 1 -2.53 0.09 -16.22
C MET A 1 -3.23 0.99 -15.22
N LEU A 2 -3.19 0.67 -13.92
CA LEU A 2 -3.80 1.50 -12.87
C LEU A 2 -3.01 2.82 -12.73
N ARG A 3 -3.56 3.92 -13.26
CA ARG A 3 -3.05 5.30 -13.10
C ARG A 3 -3.61 5.96 -11.82
N THR A 4 -3.58 5.28 -10.69
CA THR A 4 -3.95 5.87 -9.40
C THR A 4 -2.69 6.36 -8.71
N ALA A 5 -2.57 7.69 -8.55
CA ALA A 5 -1.52 8.28 -7.75
C ALA A 5 -1.66 7.81 -6.29
N PRO A 6 -0.56 7.43 -5.62
CA PRO A 6 -0.60 7.00 -4.23
C PRO A 6 -1.05 8.15 -3.32
N ALA A 7 -2.01 7.89 -2.45
CA ALA A 7 -2.60 8.91 -1.58
C ALA A 7 -1.81 9.18 -0.29
N SER A 8 -0.83 8.33 0.03
CA SER A 8 0.05 8.45 1.19
C SER A 8 1.42 7.86 0.89
N HIS A 9 2.42 8.19 1.72
CA HIS A 9 3.76 7.62 1.56
C HIS A 9 3.74 6.09 1.70
N GLY A 10 2.95 5.54 2.63
CA GLY A 10 2.75 4.10 2.77
C GLY A 10 2.13 3.44 1.53
N ALA A 11 1.19 4.12 0.85
CA ALA A 11 0.62 3.65 -0.41
C ALA A 11 1.66 3.61 -1.54
N GLU A 12 2.57 4.58 -1.59
CA GLU A 12 3.67 4.63 -2.55
C GLU A 12 4.69 3.52 -2.33
N LEU A 13 5.07 3.30 -1.06
CA LEU A 13 5.95 2.19 -0.67
C LEU A 13 5.30 0.85 -0.99
N LEU A 14 4.01 0.67 -0.67
CA LEU A 14 3.27 -0.54 -1.01
C LEU A 14 3.29 -0.79 -2.53
N LEU A 15 3.00 0.24 -3.33
CA LEU A 15 3.04 0.12 -4.79
C LEU A 15 4.46 -0.23 -5.29
N SER A 16 5.49 0.31 -4.66
CA SER A 16 6.89 0.03 -5.00
C SER A 16 7.26 -1.41 -4.66
N VAL A 17 6.89 -1.91 -3.49
CA VAL A 17 7.07 -3.32 -3.11
C VAL A 17 6.30 -4.24 -4.05
N ILE A 18 5.07 -3.89 -4.44
CA ILE A 18 4.30 -4.68 -5.40
C ILE A 18 5.01 -4.77 -6.76
N LYS A 19 5.61 -3.67 -7.22
CA LYS A 19 6.37 -3.65 -8.47
C LYS A 19 7.69 -4.42 -8.37
N GLU A 20 8.43 -4.25 -7.29
CA GLU A 20 9.77 -4.83 -7.13
C GLU A 20 9.71 -6.32 -6.78
N THR A 21 8.84 -6.71 -5.84
CA THR A 21 8.78 -8.08 -5.32
C THR A 21 7.82 -8.97 -6.12
N PHE A 22 6.76 -8.40 -6.71
CA PHE A 22 5.70 -9.16 -7.38
C PHE A 22 5.54 -8.82 -8.86
N ASP A 23 6.52 -8.16 -9.48
CA ASP A 23 6.51 -7.74 -10.89
C ASP A 23 5.27 -6.89 -11.28
N GLY A 24 4.69 -6.18 -10.30
CA GLY A 24 3.47 -5.39 -10.48
C GLY A 24 2.17 -6.21 -10.44
N VAL A 25 2.25 -7.51 -10.14
CA VAL A 25 1.08 -8.41 -10.05
C VAL A 25 0.42 -8.27 -8.68
N ALA A 26 -0.61 -7.42 -8.62
CA ALA A 26 -1.36 -7.16 -7.39
C ALA A 26 -2.03 -8.42 -6.79
N ILE A 27 -2.32 -9.44 -7.61
CA ILE A 27 -2.90 -10.72 -7.15
C ILE A 27 -1.90 -11.49 -6.28
N SER A 28 -0.64 -11.54 -6.69
CA SER A 28 0.44 -12.21 -5.94
C SER A 28 0.71 -11.49 -4.63
N ALA A 29 0.72 -10.15 -4.66
CA ALA A 29 0.85 -9.35 -3.44
C ALA A 29 -0.35 -9.55 -2.48
N ALA A 30 -1.58 -9.61 -3.00
CA ALA A 30 -2.77 -9.90 -2.22
C ALA A 30 -2.71 -11.27 -1.54
N ALA A 31 -2.28 -12.29 -2.28
CA ALA A 31 -2.09 -13.63 -1.73
C ALA A 31 -1.02 -13.66 -0.63
N TYR A 32 0.10 -12.95 -0.83
CA TYR A 32 1.19 -12.88 0.15
C TYR A 32 0.81 -12.11 1.42
N LEU A 33 0.06 -11.02 1.26
CA LEU A 33 -0.41 -10.16 2.33
C LEU A 33 -1.72 -10.65 2.97
N GLU A 34 -2.22 -11.83 2.56
CA GLU A 34 -3.48 -12.42 3.02
C GLU A 34 -4.68 -11.46 2.99
N ILE A 35 -4.70 -10.52 2.04
CA ILE A 35 -5.74 -9.49 1.90
C ILE A 35 -6.33 -9.51 0.50
N HIS A 36 -7.53 -8.95 0.37
CA HIS A 36 -8.18 -8.91 -0.94
C HIS A 36 -7.49 -7.88 -1.86
N THR A 37 -7.38 -8.19 -3.17
CA THR A 37 -6.80 -7.28 -4.18
C THR A 37 -7.49 -5.91 -4.23
N SER A 38 -8.79 -5.87 -3.92
CA SER A 38 -9.56 -4.62 -3.79
C SER A 38 -9.10 -3.77 -2.60
N GLN A 39 -8.64 -4.38 -1.50
CA GLN A 39 -8.08 -3.64 -0.36
C GLN A 39 -6.75 -3.00 -0.73
N ILE A 40 -5.88 -3.70 -1.46
CA ILE A 40 -4.64 -3.11 -2.01
C ILE A 40 -4.96 -1.87 -2.85
N SER A 41 -5.92 -1.98 -3.77
CA SER A 41 -6.32 -0.84 -4.60
C SER A 41 -6.90 0.32 -3.77
N HIS A 42 -7.70 0.03 -2.73
CA HIS A 42 -8.24 1.04 -1.83
C HIS A 42 -7.16 1.74 -0.99
N LEU A 43 -6.14 0.99 -0.55
CA LEU A 43 -4.99 1.52 0.18
C LEU A 43 -4.15 2.42 -0.71
N ILE A 44 -3.80 1.95 -1.92
CA ILE A 44 -2.98 2.72 -2.86
C ILE A 44 -3.70 4.01 -3.26
N SER A 45 -4.99 3.93 -3.57
CA SER A 45 -5.79 5.09 -3.97
C SER A 45 -6.22 6.01 -2.81
N GLY A 46 -5.94 5.64 -1.56
CA GLY A 46 -6.37 6.40 -0.37
C GLY A 46 -7.87 6.44 -0.12
N ARG A 47 -8.67 5.68 -0.88
CA ARG A 47 -10.12 5.59 -0.68
C ARG A 47 -10.47 5.04 0.71
N LYS A 48 -9.57 4.25 1.30
CA LYS A 48 -9.73 3.70 2.64
C LYS A 48 -8.40 3.73 3.36
N ARG A 49 -8.39 4.28 4.58
CA ARG A 49 -7.25 4.13 5.49
C ARG A 49 -7.19 2.68 6.00
N PRO A 50 -6.00 2.08 6.11
CA PRO A 50 -5.88 0.77 6.74
C PRO A 50 -6.38 0.83 8.18
N SER A 51 -7.05 -0.24 8.63
CA SER A 51 -7.25 -0.45 10.06
C SER A 51 -5.89 -0.64 10.75
N LEU A 52 -5.82 -0.41 12.06
CA LEU A 52 -4.59 -0.65 12.81
C LEU A 52 -4.08 -2.09 12.65
N GLU A 53 -5.00 -3.07 12.67
CA GLU A 53 -4.68 -4.48 12.44
C GLU A 53 -4.04 -4.70 11.06
N LEU A 54 -4.63 -4.11 10.01
CA LEU A 54 -4.10 -4.21 8.65
C LEU A 54 -2.75 -3.50 8.53
N ALA A 55 -2.57 -2.34 9.16
CA ALA A 55 -1.30 -1.61 9.16
C ALA A 55 -0.18 -2.42 9.85
N VAL A 56 -0.49 -3.08 10.98
CA VAL A 56 0.45 -3.97 11.68
C VAL A 56 0.77 -5.21 10.84
N HIS A 57 -0.24 -5.79 10.17
CA HIS A 57 -0.04 -6.92 9.27
C HIS A 57 0.89 -6.54 8.11
N LEU A 58 0.63 -5.42 7.44
CA LEU A 58 1.47 -4.89 6.36
C LEU A 58 2.89 -4.55 6.85
N GLN A 59 3.02 -4.00 8.06
CA GLN A 59 4.33 -3.76 8.67
C GLN A 59 5.12 -5.06 8.86
N ARG A 60 4.46 -6.16 9.25
CA ARG A 60 5.14 -7.45 9.42
C ARG A 60 5.48 -8.11 8.09
N ALA A 61 4.58 -8.03 7.11
CA ALA A 61 4.73 -8.72 5.84
C ALA A 61 5.72 -8.03 4.89
N ILE A 62 5.70 -6.70 4.83
CA ILE A 62 6.49 -5.91 3.87
C ILE A 62 7.30 -4.78 4.50
N ASN A 63 7.44 -4.80 5.83
CA ASN A 63 8.29 -3.88 6.60
C ASN A 63 7.96 -2.38 6.40
N ILE A 64 6.70 -2.06 6.12
CA ILE A 64 6.22 -0.67 6.02
C ILE A 64 5.68 -0.23 7.39
N PRO A 65 6.30 0.77 8.07
CA PRO A 65 5.84 1.21 9.37
C PRO A 65 4.39 1.72 9.34
N CYS A 66 3.61 1.40 10.38
CA CYS A 66 2.25 1.94 10.57
C CYS A 66 2.13 3.47 10.38
N PRO A 67 3.02 4.32 10.95
CA PRO A 67 2.88 5.78 10.79
C PRO A 67 3.04 6.26 9.35
N THR A 68 3.77 5.52 8.52
CA THR A 68 4.03 5.86 7.11
C THR A 68 2.77 5.85 6.25
N TRP A 69 1.74 5.11 6.67
CA TRP A 69 0.43 5.13 6.03
C TRP A 69 -0.32 6.45 6.21
N LEU A 70 0.01 7.22 7.25
CA LEU A 70 -0.59 8.52 7.57
C LEU A 70 0.21 9.69 7.02
N GLU A 71 1.45 9.46 6.59
CA GLU A 71 2.30 10.49 6.01
C GLU A 71 1.79 10.87 4.60
N PRO A 72 1.75 12.18 4.27
CA PRO A 72 1.40 12.63 2.93
C PRO A 72 2.38 12.06 1.89
N PRO A 73 1.92 11.83 0.64
CA PRO A 73 2.80 11.33 -0.41
C PRO A 73 3.91 12.35 -0.67
N ARG A 74 5.15 11.87 -0.86
CA ARG A 74 6.33 12.72 -1.11
C ARG A 74 6.14 13.45 -2.45
N GLY A 75 5.68 14.69 -2.39
CA GLY A 75 5.31 15.47 -3.57
C GLY A 75 4.03 16.30 -3.39
N ALA A 76 3.25 16.05 -2.33
CA ALA A 76 2.27 17.00 -1.83
C ALA A 76 3.01 18.17 -1.15
N THR A 77 3.63 19.01 -1.97
CA THR A 77 4.10 20.32 -1.52
C THR A 77 2.85 21.15 -1.25
N VAL A 78 2.80 21.73 -0.05
CA VAL A 78 1.71 22.56 0.50
C VAL A 78 1.19 23.59 -0.49
#